data_AF-A0A7H8S8H2-F1
#
_entry.id   AF-A0A7H8S8H2-F1
#
_cell.length_a   1.000
_cell.length_b   1.000
_cell.length_c   1.000
_cell.angle_alpha   90.00
_cell.angle_beta   90.00
_cell.angle_gamma   90.00
#
_symmetry.space_group_name_H-M   'P 1'
#
loop_
_entity.id
_entity.type
_entity.pdbx_description
1 polymer ?
#
loop_
_entity_poly.entity_id
_entity_poly.type
_entity_poly.pdbx_seq_one_letter_code
_entity_poly.pdbx_strand_id
1 'polypeptide(L)'
;MPIATAIREDPTEYIRHDQLFKELIDTFFAECLEVFFPEVHHHIDFSSIKPLSSEVFTDMIEGESRHADIVIEARLKGQNTLIIIHVEPQSSGQPHFHERMYHYFSLLYNKYRRPIVPIAVFSYDENRYERDQFTIEFPFFHVLTFNFLMLELRKMNWREYLQSNNPVAAALLSKMNFTEKERIKVRKEFLRMLMNMELNQAKTYWLNGFFETYLKLDEGEEETVMEEIKRTEDDEKLSMLPNFWEERGKMNEKREIAREMLKEGPSVEFIAKVTRLDKEKIENMKKEI
;
A
#
# COMPACT_ATOMS: atom_id res chain seq x y z
N MET A 1 12.87 -39.36 -5.36
CA MET A 1 12.99 -38.07 -4.65
C MET A 1 13.02 -36.98 -5.69
N PRO A 2 12.00 -36.12 -5.81
CA PRO A 2 12.14 -34.92 -6.61
C PRO A 2 12.75 -33.81 -5.73
N ILE A 3 13.75 -33.15 -6.27
CA ILE A 3 14.41 -31.99 -5.69
C ILE A 3 13.40 -30.84 -5.72
N ALA A 4 12.96 -30.39 -4.55
CA ALA A 4 12.19 -29.16 -4.43
C ALA A 4 13.12 -28.00 -4.78
N THR A 5 12.86 -27.36 -5.92
CA THR A 5 13.46 -26.09 -6.30
C THR A 5 12.95 -25.03 -5.32
N ALA A 6 13.67 -24.83 -4.22
CA ALA A 6 13.44 -23.70 -3.35
C ALA A 6 13.85 -22.43 -4.12
N ILE A 7 12.87 -21.72 -4.66
CA ILE A 7 13.04 -20.34 -5.10
C ILE A 7 13.34 -19.57 -3.80
N ARG A 8 14.63 -19.36 -3.52
CA ARG A 8 15.08 -18.43 -2.49
C ARG A 8 14.90 -17.04 -3.06
N GLU A 9 13.75 -16.43 -2.79
CA GLU A 9 13.56 -14.99 -2.96
C GLU A 9 14.50 -14.23 -2.01
N ASP A 10 14.94 -13.06 -2.45
CA ASP A 10 15.97 -12.25 -1.79
C ASP A 10 15.41 -11.69 -0.45
N PRO A 11 16.03 -11.97 0.71
CA PRO A 11 15.54 -11.52 2.03
C PRO A 11 15.30 -10.00 2.13
N THR A 12 15.96 -9.23 1.26
CA THR A 12 15.87 -7.77 1.19
C THR A 12 14.53 -7.25 0.63
N GLU A 13 13.83 -8.05 -0.17
CA GLU A 13 12.56 -7.66 -0.80
C GLU A 13 11.39 -7.84 0.17
N TYR A 14 11.38 -8.96 0.93
CA TYR A 14 10.42 -9.23 2.01
C TYR A 14 10.36 -8.09 3.04
N ILE A 15 11.51 -7.66 3.55
CA ILE A 15 11.62 -6.59 4.55
C ILE A 15 11.06 -5.27 4.01
N ARG A 16 11.22 -5.01 2.71
CA ARG A 16 10.71 -3.78 2.07
C ARG A 16 9.20 -3.80 1.93
N HIS A 17 8.60 -4.95 1.61
CA HIS A 17 7.15 -5.08 1.48
C HIS A 17 6.43 -4.88 2.81
N ASP A 18 6.88 -5.57 3.86
CA ASP A 18 6.27 -5.46 5.18
C ASP A 18 6.39 -4.02 5.71
N GLN A 19 7.53 -3.36 5.48
CA GLN A 19 7.73 -1.95 5.84
C GLN A 19 6.75 -1.00 5.11
N LEU A 20 6.53 -1.19 3.80
CA LEU A 20 5.57 -0.38 3.05
C LEU A 20 4.13 -0.56 3.54
N PHE A 21 3.74 -1.81 3.82
CA PHE A 21 2.42 -2.11 4.39
C PHE A 21 2.24 -1.51 5.77
N LYS A 22 3.29 -1.58 6.59
CA LYS A 22 3.31 -0.98 7.91
C LYS A 22 3.15 0.53 7.85
N GLU A 23 3.88 1.21 6.98
CA GLU A 23 3.75 2.65 6.76
C GLU A 23 2.34 3.03 6.27
N LEU A 24 1.73 2.22 5.39
CA LEU A 24 0.34 2.42 4.93
C LEU A 24 -0.63 2.39 6.09
N ILE A 25 -0.58 1.32 6.88
CA ILE A 25 -1.54 1.08 7.96
C ILE A 25 -1.30 2.07 9.10
N ASP A 26 -0.06 2.42 9.43
CA ASP A 26 0.24 3.42 10.47
C ASP A 26 -0.24 4.82 10.07
N THR A 27 -0.01 5.21 8.80
CA THR A 27 -0.41 6.53 8.28
C THR A 27 -1.93 6.70 8.19
N PHE A 28 -2.64 5.62 7.86
CA PHE A 28 -4.08 5.61 7.58
C PHE A 28 -4.80 4.58 8.47
N PHE A 29 -4.44 4.54 9.75
CA PHE A 29 -4.90 3.49 10.67
C PHE A 29 -6.42 3.45 10.84
N ALA A 30 -7.04 4.62 11.02
CA ALA A 30 -8.48 4.72 11.17
C ALA A 30 -9.19 4.26 9.88
N GLU A 31 -8.72 4.73 8.74
CA GLU A 31 -9.23 4.39 7.42
C GLU A 31 -9.06 2.89 7.11
N CYS A 32 -7.96 2.27 7.56
CA CYS A 32 -7.74 0.82 7.42
C CYS A 32 -8.82 0.03 8.18
N LEU A 33 -9.07 0.39 9.45
CA LEU A 33 -10.12 -0.25 10.24
C LEU A 33 -11.52 0.04 9.67
N GLU A 34 -11.76 1.26 9.18
CA GLU A 34 -13.06 1.64 8.60
C GLU A 34 -13.47 0.68 7.48
N VAL A 35 -12.55 0.41 6.55
CA VAL A 35 -12.87 -0.36 5.34
C VAL A 35 -12.75 -1.88 5.51
N PHE A 36 -11.81 -2.35 6.33
CA PHE A 36 -11.55 -3.79 6.47
C PHE A 36 -12.07 -4.40 7.76
N PHE A 37 -12.25 -3.59 8.81
CA PHE A 37 -12.72 -4.05 10.12
C PHE A 37 -13.79 -3.10 10.70
N PRO A 38 -14.91 -2.87 9.98
CA PRO A 38 -15.87 -1.83 10.30
C PRO A 38 -16.46 -1.98 11.72
N GLU A 39 -16.63 -3.21 12.20
CA GLU A 39 -17.05 -3.49 13.58
C GLU A 39 -16.04 -3.01 14.61
N VAL A 40 -14.73 -3.19 14.36
CA VAL A 40 -13.68 -2.66 15.23
C VAL A 40 -13.73 -1.13 15.16
N HIS A 41 -13.68 -0.54 13.96
CA HIS A 41 -13.72 0.92 13.75
C HIS A 41 -14.92 1.59 14.46
N HIS A 42 -16.10 0.97 14.42
CA HIS A 42 -17.30 1.49 15.06
C HIS A 42 -17.10 1.75 16.56
N HIS A 43 -16.31 0.91 17.23
CA HIS A 43 -16.13 0.93 18.69
C HIS A 43 -14.88 1.70 19.16
N ILE A 44 -14.02 2.21 18.27
CA ILE A 44 -12.77 2.89 18.66
C ILE A 44 -12.92 4.42 18.65
N ASP A 45 -12.50 5.06 19.75
CA ASP A 45 -12.36 6.52 19.81
C ASP A 45 -10.99 6.95 19.24
N PHE A 46 -11.00 7.34 17.96
CA PHE A 46 -9.80 7.77 17.24
C PHE A 46 -9.26 9.15 17.65
N SER A 47 -10.00 9.93 18.45
CA SER A 47 -9.49 11.22 18.98
C SER A 47 -8.34 11.04 19.99
N SER A 48 -8.16 9.82 20.48
CA SER A 48 -7.23 9.47 21.56
C SER A 48 -6.55 8.14 21.28
N ILE A 49 -5.77 8.11 20.19
CA ILE A 49 -4.88 6.98 19.87
C ILE A 49 -3.44 7.31 20.27
N LYS A 50 -2.71 6.29 20.70
CA LYS A 50 -1.30 6.41 21.07
C LYS A 50 -0.52 5.22 20.51
N PRO A 51 0.39 5.43 19.55
CA PRO A 51 1.35 4.41 19.15
C PRO A 51 2.18 3.98 20.36
N LEU A 52 2.28 2.67 20.58
CA LEU A 52 3.10 2.09 21.62
C LEU A 52 4.41 1.59 21.02
N SER A 53 5.52 1.84 21.71
CA SER A 53 6.80 1.28 21.31
C SER A 53 6.76 -0.25 21.43
N SER A 54 6.81 -0.92 20.28
CA SER A 54 7.21 -2.30 20.16
C SER A 54 8.72 -2.37 20.43
N GLU A 55 9.14 -2.22 21.69
CA GLU A 55 10.52 -2.56 22.06
C GLU A 55 10.81 -3.96 21.52
N VAL A 56 11.98 -4.09 20.89
CA VAL A 56 12.52 -5.30 20.30
C VAL A 56 12.15 -6.48 21.19
N PHE A 57 11.26 -7.36 20.74
CA PHE A 57 11.13 -8.70 21.33
C PHE A 57 12.36 -9.48 20.87
N THR A 58 13.53 -9.04 21.30
CA THR A 58 14.82 -9.60 20.93
C THR A 58 14.83 -11.04 21.40
N ASP A 59 14.90 -11.95 20.43
CA ASP A 59 15.54 -13.24 20.52
C ASP A 59 15.26 -14.07 21.79
N MET A 60 14.05 -14.63 21.86
CA MET A 60 13.89 -15.91 22.54
C MET A 60 13.52 -17.07 21.62
N ILE A 61 13.10 -16.82 20.37
CA ILE A 61 12.51 -17.89 19.57
C ILE A 61 13.39 -18.29 18.38
N GLU A 62 13.93 -17.37 17.56
CA GLU A 62 14.64 -17.79 16.32
C GLU A 62 15.85 -16.93 15.86
N GLY A 63 16.31 -15.94 16.62
CA GLY A 63 17.49 -15.14 16.25
C GLY A 63 17.26 -14.12 15.11
N GLU A 64 16.02 -13.97 14.66
CA GLU A 64 15.60 -12.89 13.77
C GLU A 64 14.89 -11.81 14.59
N SER A 65 15.56 -10.65 14.73
CA SER A 65 14.96 -9.43 15.25
C SER A 65 13.80 -9.01 14.34
N ARG A 66 12.56 -9.26 14.77
CA ARG A 66 11.37 -8.64 14.15
C ARG A 66 10.56 -7.91 15.22
N HIS A 67 10.19 -6.68 14.91
CA HIS A 67 9.42 -5.83 15.79
C HIS A 67 7.93 -6.16 15.56
N ALA A 68 7.11 -6.28 16.61
CA ALA A 68 5.66 -6.34 16.40
C ALA A 68 5.24 -5.11 15.60
N ASP A 69 4.53 -5.31 14.49
CA ASP A 69 4.61 -4.32 13.43
C ASP A 69 3.86 -3.03 13.76
N ILE A 70 2.62 -3.12 14.23
CA ILE A 70 1.85 -1.94 14.63
C ILE A 70 1.13 -2.24 15.93
N VAL A 71 1.42 -1.44 16.96
CA VAL A 71 0.81 -1.57 18.28
C VAL A 71 0.24 -0.22 18.68
N ILE A 72 -1.09 -0.09 18.65
CA ILE A 72 -1.78 1.17 18.95
C ILE A 72 -2.65 0.99 20.18
N GLU A 73 -2.44 1.85 21.17
CA GLU A 73 -3.34 2.01 22.29
C GLU A 73 -4.49 2.94 21.88
N ALA A 74 -5.72 2.50 22.13
CA ALA A 74 -6.91 3.29 21.85
C ALA A 74 -7.97 3.10 22.95
N ARG A 75 -8.97 3.99 22.97
CA ARG A 75 -10.09 3.92 23.92
C ARG A 75 -11.33 3.38 23.23
N LEU A 76 -12.10 2.54 23.92
CA LEU A 76 -13.42 2.13 23.44
C LEU A 76 -14.42 3.28 23.58
N LYS A 77 -15.24 3.52 22.55
CA LYS A 77 -16.32 4.52 22.59
C LYS A 77 -17.31 4.18 23.72
N GLY A 78 -17.72 5.20 24.46
CA GLY A 78 -18.69 5.06 25.55
C GLY A 78 -18.17 4.29 26.78
N GLN A 79 -16.90 3.89 26.80
CA GLN A 79 -16.28 3.20 27.93
C GLN A 79 -14.95 3.87 28.32
N ASN A 80 -14.56 3.79 29.58
CA ASN A 80 -13.23 4.26 30.02
C ASN A 80 -12.16 3.16 29.91
N THR A 81 -12.37 2.20 29.02
CA THR A 81 -11.50 1.04 28.82
C THR A 81 -10.49 1.34 27.71
N LEU A 82 -9.20 1.22 28.04
CA LEU A 82 -8.12 1.27 27.06
C LEU A 82 -7.85 -0.13 26.54
N ILE A 83 -7.71 -0.25 25.23
CA ILE A 83 -7.37 -1.48 24.53
C ILE A 83 -6.10 -1.28 23.72
N ILE A 84 -5.53 -2.38 23.26
CA ILE A 84 -4.44 -2.40 22.28
C ILE A 84 -4.97 -3.01 20.99
N ILE A 85 -4.64 -2.42 19.87
CA ILE A 85 -4.83 -3.01 18.55
C ILE A 85 -3.44 -3.37 18.03
N HIS A 86 -3.24 -4.65 17.76
CA HIS A 86 -2.00 -5.20 17.25
C HIS A 86 -2.23 -5.63 15.81
N VAL A 87 -1.50 -5.04 14.87
CA VAL A 87 -1.58 -5.41 13.44
C VAL A 87 -0.22 -5.94 12.98
N GLU A 88 -0.25 -7.12 12.37
CA GLU A 88 0.91 -7.80 11.81
C GLU A 88 0.69 -8.01 10.29
N PRO A 89 1.30 -7.16 9.44
CA PRO A 89 1.38 -7.39 8.00
C PRO A 89 2.29 -8.58 7.66
N GLN A 90 1.91 -9.35 6.64
CA GLN A 90 2.68 -10.52 6.22
C GLN A 90 2.60 -10.67 4.69
N SER A 91 3.72 -10.39 4.01
CA SER A 91 3.84 -10.46 2.54
C SER A 91 4.23 -11.83 1.98
N SER A 92 4.79 -12.71 2.81
CA SER A 92 5.17 -14.08 2.43
C SER A 92 4.67 -15.07 3.46
N GLY A 93 4.18 -16.24 3.05
CA GLY A 93 3.62 -17.14 4.07
C GLY A 93 4.70 -17.92 4.79
N GLN A 94 4.65 -17.86 6.12
CA GLN A 94 5.65 -18.43 7.01
C GLN A 94 5.04 -19.58 7.81
N PRO A 95 5.79 -20.67 8.05
CA PRO A 95 5.36 -21.72 8.96
C PRO A 95 4.98 -21.13 10.32
N HIS A 96 3.95 -21.70 10.95
CA HIS A 96 3.57 -21.38 12.33
C HIS A 96 3.21 -19.89 12.59
N PHE A 97 2.76 -19.14 11.58
CA PHE A 97 2.34 -17.73 11.74
C PHE A 97 1.33 -17.54 12.90
N HIS A 98 0.32 -18.39 12.99
CA HIS A 98 -0.71 -18.36 14.05
C HIS A 98 -0.13 -18.54 15.47
N GLU A 99 0.91 -19.35 15.63
CA GLU A 99 1.64 -19.50 16.90
C GLU A 99 2.46 -18.25 17.23
N ARG A 100 3.10 -17.63 16.22
CA ARG A 100 3.78 -16.32 16.42
C ARG A 100 2.82 -15.22 16.84
N MET A 101 1.63 -15.15 16.24
CA MET A 101 0.59 -14.20 16.65
C MET A 101 0.20 -14.39 18.13
N TYR A 102 0.11 -15.64 18.60
CA TYR A 102 -0.13 -15.93 20.01
C TYR A 102 1.04 -15.48 20.91
N HIS A 103 2.29 -15.67 20.48
CA HIS A 103 3.45 -15.19 21.22
C HIS A 103 3.47 -13.67 21.34
N TYR A 104 3.25 -12.94 20.25
CA TYR A 104 3.16 -11.48 20.27
C TYR A 104 2.04 -10.99 21.17
N PHE A 105 0.84 -11.57 21.04
CA PHE A 105 -0.27 -11.29 21.94
C PHE A 105 0.13 -11.50 23.41
N SER A 106 0.77 -12.62 23.74
CA SER A 106 1.13 -12.96 25.12
C SER A 106 2.16 -11.98 25.70
N LEU A 107 3.15 -11.57 24.91
CA LEU A 107 4.16 -10.61 25.31
C LEU A 107 3.57 -9.21 25.51
N LEU A 108 2.74 -8.75 24.58
CA LEU A 108 2.03 -7.48 24.69
C LEU A 108 1.09 -7.46 25.90
N TYR A 109 0.33 -8.55 26.10
CA TYR A 109 -0.58 -8.65 27.23
C TYR A 109 0.17 -8.67 28.56
N ASN A 110 1.30 -9.38 28.63
CA ASN A 110 2.15 -9.38 29.81
C ASN A 110 2.70 -7.98 30.15
N LYS A 111 3.13 -7.22 29.13
CA LYS A 111 3.70 -5.88 29.27
C LYS A 111 2.67 -4.84 29.66
N TYR A 112 1.54 -4.78 28.96
CA TYR A 112 0.59 -3.68 29.09
C TYR A 112 -0.63 -4.00 29.95
N ARG A 113 -0.96 -5.30 30.15
CA ARG A 113 -2.09 -5.77 30.96
C ARG A 113 -3.44 -5.16 30.53
N ARG A 114 -3.65 -5.06 29.21
CA ARG A 114 -4.86 -4.51 28.58
C ARG A 114 -5.47 -5.50 27.58
N PRO A 115 -6.78 -5.48 27.34
CA PRO A 115 -7.38 -6.23 26.25
C PRO A 115 -6.73 -5.88 24.90
N ILE A 116 -6.55 -6.89 24.05
CA ILE A 116 -5.86 -6.74 22.76
C ILE A 116 -6.76 -7.28 21.64
N VAL A 117 -6.87 -6.54 20.55
CA VAL A 117 -7.43 -6.98 19.27
C VAL A 117 -6.26 -7.32 18.33
N PRO A 118 -5.93 -8.61 18.15
CA PRO A 118 -4.90 -9.04 17.21
C PRO A 118 -5.48 -9.12 15.79
N ILE A 119 -4.76 -8.56 14.83
CA ILE A 119 -5.12 -8.48 13.41
C ILE A 119 -3.92 -8.92 12.58
N ALA A 120 -4.13 -9.81 11.63
CA ALA A 120 -3.14 -10.19 10.62
C ALA A 120 -3.57 -9.66 9.25
N VAL A 121 -2.63 -9.08 8.50
CA VAL A 121 -2.87 -8.57 7.13
C VAL A 121 -2.00 -9.35 6.14
N PHE A 122 -2.61 -10.25 5.39
CA PHE A 122 -1.94 -11.10 4.42
C PHE A 122 -1.97 -10.47 3.02
N SER A 123 -0.79 -10.20 2.47
CA SER A 123 -0.59 -9.58 1.16
C SER A 123 0.12 -10.50 0.17
N TYR A 124 -0.18 -11.80 0.22
CA TYR A 124 0.38 -12.79 -0.69
C TYR A 124 -0.03 -12.58 -2.15
N ASP A 125 0.83 -12.96 -3.08
CA ASP A 125 0.49 -12.95 -4.52
C ASP A 125 -0.38 -14.14 -4.94
N GLU A 126 -0.37 -15.20 -4.14
CA GLU A 126 -1.15 -16.42 -4.36
C GLU A 126 -2.19 -16.65 -3.27
N ASN A 127 -3.26 -17.38 -3.62
CA ASN A 127 -4.26 -17.79 -2.65
C ASN A 127 -3.67 -18.86 -1.75
N ARG A 128 -3.51 -18.52 -0.47
CA ARG A 128 -3.08 -19.43 0.58
C ARG A 128 -4.18 -19.62 1.61
N TYR A 129 -4.10 -20.74 2.31
CA TYR A 129 -4.90 -20.98 3.50
C TYR A 129 -4.04 -20.68 4.72
N GLU A 130 -4.47 -19.71 5.51
CA GLU A 130 -3.90 -19.42 6.82
C GLU A 130 -4.90 -19.79 7.92
N ARG A 131 -4.36 -20.18 9.07
CA ARG A 131 -5.17 -20.42 10.27
C ARG A 131 -5.32 -19.11 11.02
N ASP A 132 -6.53 -18.81 11.45
CA ASP A 132 -6.89 -17.68 12.32
C ASP A 132 -6.79 -18.00 13.82
N GLN A 133 -6.39 -19.23 14.15
CA GLN A 133 -6.32 -19.69 15.52
C GLN A 133 -5.08 -20.51 15.86
N PHE A 134 -4.66 -20.42 17.12
CA PHE A 134 -3.66 -21.27 17.75
C PHE A 134 -4.26 -21.95 18.97
N THR A 135 -4.12 -23.28 19.05
CA THR A 135 -4.73 -24.10 20.09
C THR A 135 -3.66 -24.85 20.86
N ILE A 136 -3.73 -24.77 22.19
CA ILE A 136 -2.97 -25.65 23.09
C ILE A 136 -3.96 -26.64 23.70
N GLU A 137 -3.84 -27.90 23.35
CA GLU A 137 -4.70 -28.96 23.88
C GLU A 137 -3.95 -30.28 24.08
N PHE A 138 -4.47 -31.07 25.02
CA PHE A 138 -4.01 -32.41 25.35
C PHE A 138 -5.20 -33.39 25.22
N PRO A 139 -4.96 -34.70 25.10
CA PRO A 139 -6.05 -35.69 24.99
C PRO A 139 -7.10 -35.65 26.12
N PHE A 140 -6.75 -35.05 27.26
CA PHE A 140 -7.58 -34.96 28.45
C PHE A 140 -7.95 -33.53 28.86
N PHE A 141 -7.47 -32.49 28.15
CA PHE A 141 -7.67 -31.10 28.58
C PHE A 141 -7.42 -30.08 27.46
N HIS A 142 -8.36 -29.16 27.28
CA HIS A 142 -8.21 -28.00 26.40
C HIS A 142 -7.67 -26.81 27.21
N VAL A 143 -6.48 -26.31 26.88
CA VAL A 143 -5.84 -25.23 27.64
C VAL A 143 -6.32 -23.87 27.14
N LEU A 144 -6.19 -23.61 25.84
CA LEU A 144 -6.61 -22.35 25.24
C LEU A 144 -6.83 -22.48 23.73
N THR A 145 -7.71 -21.64 23.21
CA THR A 145 -7.77 -21.28 21.80
C THR A 145 -7.61 -19.78 21.67
N PHE A 146 -6.53 -19.36 21.02
CA PHE A 146 -6.25 -17.98 20.69
C PHE A 146 -6.77 -17.71 19.28
N ASN A 147 -7.46 -16.60 19.08
CA ASN A 147 -8.04 -16.20 17.80
C ASN A 147 -7.54 -14.80 17.42
N PHE A 148 -7.43 -14.54 16.12
CA PHE A 148 -7.13 -13.22 15.60
C PHE A 148 -7.94 -12.93 14.33
N LEU A 149 -8.13 -11.64 14.04
CA LEU A 149 -8.80 -11.21 12.81
C LEU A 149 -7.84 -11.31 11.63
N MET A 150 -8.35 -11.72 10.46
CA MET A 150 -7.55 -11.84 9.25
C MET A 150 -8.08 -10.93 8.14
N LEU A 151 -7.15 -10.28 7.43
CA LEU A 151 -7.40 -9.62 6.15
C LEU A 151 -6.60 -10.34 5.07
N GLU A 152 -7.26 -11.03 4.15
CA GLU A 152 -6.62 -11.81 3.09
C GLU A 152 -6.83 -11.13 1.73
N LEU A 153 -5.95 -10.19 1.36
CA LEU A 153 -6.15 -9.29 0.21
C LEU A 153 -6.37 -10.05 -1.09
N ARG A 154 -5.62 -11.13 -1.32
CA ARG A 154 -5.73 -11.93 -2.55
C ARG A 154 -7.07 -12.63 -2.73
N LYS A 155 -7.87 -12.76 -1.66
CA LYS A 155 -9.23 -13.32 -1.70
C LYS A 155 -10.31 -12.27 -1.94
N MET A 156 -9.95 -11.00 -1.96
CA MET A 156 -10.88 -9.88 -2.06
C MET A 156 -11.01 -9.40 -3.50
N ASN A 157 -12.24 -9.18 -3.96
CA ASN A 157 -12.49 -8.66 -5.29
C ASN A 157 -12.31 -7.14 -5.30
N TRP A 158 -11.28 -6.65 -5.98
CA TRP A 158 -10.96 -5.22 -6.09
C TRP A 158 -12.15 -4.35 -6.54
N ARG A 159 -13.09 -4.92 -7.31
CA ARG A 159 -14.27 -4.19 -7.81
C ARG A 159 -15.22 -3.74 -6.70
N GLU A 160 -15.23 -4.45 -5.58
CA GLU A 160 -16.09 -4.12 -4.43
C GLU A 160 -15.66 -2.83 -3.73
N TYR A 161 -14.42 -2.38 -3.99
CA TYR A 161 -13.79 -1.25 -3.32
C TYR A 161 -13.76 0.02 -4.18
N LEU A 162 -14.26 0.00 -5.41
CA LEU A 162 -14.14 1.12 -6.36
C LEU A 162 -14.87 2.40 -5.95
N GLN A 163 -15.93 2.26 -5.16
CA GLN A 163 -16.70 3.39 -4.66
C GLN A 163 -16.25 3.82 -3.26
N SER A 164 -15.22 3.17 -2.70
CA SER A 164 -14.69 3.57 -1.41
C SER A 164 -13.91 4.87 -1.55
N ASN A 165 -14.29 5.89 -0.78
CA ASN A 165 -13.51 7.12 -0.65
C ASN A 165 -12.43 6.93 0.43
N ASN A 166 -11.61 5.88 0.29
CA ASN A 166 -10.70 5.42 1.34
C ASN A 166 -9.28 5.16 0.77
N PRO A 167 -8.24 5.81 1.31
CA PRO A 167 -6.88 5.75 0.77
C PRO A 167 -6.25 4.35 0.89
N VAL A 168 -6.57 3.61 1.95
CA VAL A 168 -6.03 2.25 2.16
C VAL A 168 -6.64 1.28 1.15
N ALA A 169 -7.95 1.38 0.94
CA ALA A 169 -8.63 0.58 -0.07
C ALA A 169 -8.06 0.83 -1.48
N ALA A 170 -7.85 2.10 -1.86
CA ALA A 170 -7.24 2.46 -3.13
C ALA A 170 -5.84 1.87 -3.29
N ALA A 171 -4.96 2.06 -2.30
CA ALA A 171 -3.60 1.50 -2.32
C ALA A 171 -3.61 -0.03 -2.46
N LEU A 172 -4.46 -0.70 -1.69
CA LEU A 172 -4.50 -2.16 -1.62
C LEU A 172 -5.21 -2.83 -2.80
N LEU A 173 -5.90 -2.09 -3.69
CA LEU A 173 -6.39 -2.65 -4.95
C LEU A 173 -5.27 -3.37 -5.72
N SER A 174 -4.03 -2.85 -5.64
CA SER A 174 -2.83 -3.43 -6.26
C SER A 174 -2.47 -4.83 -5.76
N LYS A 175 -3.03 -5.28 -4.62
CA LYS A 175 -2.81 -6.60 -4.00
C LYS A 175 -4.08 -7.44 -3.87
N MET A 176 -5.19 -6.94 -4.38
CA MET A 176 -6.47 -7.67 -4.41
C MET A 176 -6.55 -8.63 -5.62
N ASN A 177 -7.64 -9.39 -5.69
CA ASN A 177 -7.85 -10.38 -6.74
C ASN A 177 -8.25 -9.73 -8.09
N PHE A 178 -7.28 -9.38 -8.91
CA PHE A 178 -7.48 -9.05 -10.32
C PHE A 178 -6.70 -10.01 -11.25
N THR A 179 -7.14 -10.08 -12.50
CA THR A 179 -6.45 -10.78 -13.59
C THR A 179 -5.49 -9.88 -14.34
N GLU A 180 -4.52 -10.45 -15.04
CA GLU A 180 -3.55 -9.68 -15.85
C GLU A 180 -4.21 -8.70 -16.82
N LYS A 181 -5.31 -9.13 -17.45
CA LYS A 181 -6.09 -8.30 -18.39
C LYS A 181 -6.78 -7.11 -17.74
N GLU A 182 -6.93 -7.12 -16.43
CA GLU A 182 -7.60 -6.06 -15.67
C GLU A 182 -6.62 -5.03 -15.11
N ARG A 183 -5.30 -5.24 -15.19
CA ARG A 183 -4.28 -4.37 -14.58
C ARG A 183 -4.40 -2.91 -15.00
N ILE A 184 -4.58 -2.65 -16.30
CA ILE A 184 -4.84 -1.31 -16.84
C ILE A 184 -6.10 -0.70 -16.19
N LYS A 185 -7.16 -1.48 -16.04
CA LYS A 185 -8.40 -1.02 -15.42
C LYS A 185 -8.22 -0.73 -13.93
N VAL A 186 -7.51 -1.59 -13.21
CA VAL A 186 -7.21 -1.42 -11.78
C VAL A 186 -6.40 -0.14 -11.56
N ARG A 187 -5.37 0.11 -12.39
CA ARG A 187 -4.59 1.35 -12.37
C ARG A 187 -5.44 2.59 -12.63
N LYS A 188 -6.29 2.55 -13.65
CA LYS A 188 -7.19 3.66 -13.97
C LYS A 188 -8.14 3.99 -12.82
N GLU A 189 -8.79 2.96 -12.24
CA GLU A 189 -9.71 3.18 -11.13
C GLU A 189 -8.98 3.67 -9.88
N PHE A 190 -7.75 3.21 -9.62
CA PHE A 190 -6.91 3.76 -8.56
C PHE A 190 -6.67 5.27 -8.73
N LEU A 191 -6.29 5.71 -9.93
CA LEU A 191 -6.07 7.13 -10.20
C LEU A 191 -7.38 7.94 -10.03
N ARG A 192 -8.53 7.39 -10.45
CA ARG A 192 -9.84 7.99 -10.20
C ARG A 192 -10.15 8.13 -8.71
N MET A 193 -9.87 7.10 -7.93
CA MET A 193 -10.03 7.16 -6.48
C MET A 193 -9.15 8.26 -5.89
N LEU A 194 -7.87 8.37 -6.29
CA LEU A 194 -6.98 9.44 -5.83
C LEU A 194 -7.49 10.85 -6.15
N MET A 195 -8.03 11.08 -7.36
CA MET A 195 -8.58 12.40 -7.74
C MET A 195 -9.85 12.78 -6.98
N ASN A 196 -10.62 11.79 -6.54
CA ASN A 196 -11.85 12.03 -5.79
C ASN A 196 -11.58 12.18 -4.29
N MET A 197 -10.44 11.71 -3.79
CA MET A 197 -10.02 11.93 -2.42
C MET A 197 -9.32 13.30 -2.29
N GLU A 198 -9.74 14.10 -1.32
CA GLU A 198 -9.12 15.40 -0.99
C GLU A 198 -7.81 15.22 -0.19
N LEU A 199 -6.88 14.43 -0.72
CA LEU A 199 -5.58 14.18 -0.09
C LEU A 199 -4.59 15.30 -0.40
N ASN A 200 -3.68 15.54 0.55
CA ASN A 200 -2.55 16.42 0.29
C ASN A 200 -1.56 15.78 -0.69
N GLN A 201 -0.77 16.61 -1.36
CA GLN A 201 0.16 16.18 -2.41
C GLN A 201 1.16 15.10 -1.95
N ALA A 202 1.67 15.20 -0.72
CA ALA A 202 2.62 14.23 -0.18
C ALA A 202 1.97 12.84 -0.01
N LYS A 203 0.75 12.78 0.52
CA LYS A 203 -0.03 11.54 0.68
C LYS A 203 -0.38 10.95 -0.69
N THR A 204 -0.81 11.77 -1.65
CA THR A 204 -1.12 11.31 -3.01
C THR A 204 0.11 10.73 -3.71
N TYR A 205 1.27 11.39 -3.61
CA TYR A 205 2.53 10.91 -4.17
C TYR A 205 2.94 9.57 -3.54
N TRP A 206 2.88 9.50 -2.21
CA TRP A 206 3.26 8.30 -1.47
C TRP A 206 2.34 7.11 -1.79
N LEU A 207 1.01 7.32 -1.85
CA LEU A 207 0.06 6.27 -2.26
C LEU A 207 0.30 5.80 -3.70
N ASN A 208 0.62 6.73 -4.62
CA ASN A 208 0.97 6.37 -5.99
C ASN A 208 2.23 5.49 -6.04
N GLY A 209 3.29 5.87 -5.33
CA GLY A 209 4.52 5.07 -5.23
C GLY A 209 4.31 3.70 -4.57
N PHE A 210 3.48 3.63 -3.53
CA PHE A 210 3.06 2.36 -2.94
C PHE A 210 2.39 1.47 -4.00
N PHE A 211 1.41 2.01 -4.73
CA PHE A 211 0.65 1.26 -5.71
C PHE A 211 1.52 0.74 -6.85
N GLU A 212 2.41 1.59 -7.40
CA GLU A 212 3.34 1.24 -8.48
C GLU A 212 4.39 0.20 -8.06
N THR A 213 4.65 0.07 -6.76
CA THR A 213 5.53 -1.00 -6.26
C THR A 213 4.96 -2.39 -6.58
N TYR A 214 3.63 -2.53 -6.54
CA TYR A 214 2.93 -3.80 -6.68
C TYR A 214 2.25 -3.99 -8.05
N LEU A 215 1.78 -2.91 -8.69
CA LEU A 215 1.19 -2.95 -10.03
C LEU A 215 2.00 -2.06 -10.97
N LYS A 216 2.94 -2.67 -11.70
CA LYS A 216 3.83 -2.00 -12.66
C LYS A 216 3.32 -2.14 -14.09
N LEU A 217 2.77 -1.07 -14.65
CA LEU A 217 2.45 -1.02 -16.07
C LEU A 217 3.70 -0.67 -16.89
N ASP A 218 3.74 -1.11 -18.14
CA ASP A 218 4.75 -0.63 -19.09
C ASP A 218 4.43 0.80 -19.59
N GLU A 219 5.36 1.41 -20.32
CA GLU A 219 5.19 2.79 -20.81
C GLU A 219 3.96 2.96 -21.72
N GLY A 220 3.65 1.97 -22.55
CA GLY A 220 2.50 2.04 -23.47
C GLY A 220 1.17 1.81 -22.74
N GLU A 221 1.17 0.94 -21.73
CA GLU A 221 0.03 0.75 -20.84
C GLU A 221 -0.26 2.00 -19.99
N GLU A 222 0.76 2.65 -19.42
CA GLU A 222 0.61 3.92 -18.69
C GLU A 222 0.11 5.04 -19.62
N GLU A 223 0.63 5.14 -20.85
CA GLU A 223 0.13 6.10 -21.84
C GLU A 223 -1.35 5.87 -22.14
N THR A 224 -1.75 4.62 -22.33
CA THR A 224 -3.16 4.24 -22.54
C THR A 224 -4.04 4.67 -21.36
N VAL A 225 -3.61 4.42 -20.12
CA VAL A 225 -4.34 4.84 -18.91
C VAL A 225 -4.49 6.37 -18.89
N MET A 226 -3.39 7.10 -19.11
CA MET A 226 -3.39 8.56 -19.05
C MET A 226 -4.25 9.18 -20.16
N GLU A 227 -4.24 8.64 -21.37
CA GLU A 227 -5.12 9.07 -22.45
C GLU A 227 -6.60 8.86 -22.11
N GLU A 228 -6.95 7.72 -21.53
CA GLU A 228 -8.33 7.44 -21.11
C GLU A 228 -8.79 8.41 -20.02
N ILE A 229 -7.96 8.68 -19.01
CA ILE A 229 -8.32 9.60 -17.92
C ILE A 229 -8.46 11.04 -18.45
N LYS A 230 -7.53 11.50 -19.29
CA LYS A 230 -7.57 12.83 -19.94
C LYS A 230 -8.85 13.06 -20.75
N ARG A 231 -9.47 11.99 -21.26
CA ARG A 231 -10.74 12.06 -22.02
C ARG A 231 -11.98 12.08 -21.13
N THR A 232 -11.88 11.61 -19.88
CA THR A 232 -13.04 11.45 -18.99
C THR A 232 -13.07 12.42 -17.82
N GLU A 233 -11.94 13.01 -17.44
CA GLU A 233 -11.81 13.86 -16.25
C GLU A 233 -11.33 15.28 -16.63
N ASP A 234 -11.69 16.26 -15.81
CA ASP A 234 -11.32 17.67 -16.03
C ASP A 234 -9.84 17.95 -15.66
N ASP A 235 -9.24 18.95 -16.33
CA ASP A 235 -7.85 19.39 -16.13
C ASP A 235 -7.51 19.74 -14.68
N GLU A 236 -8.48 20.26 -13.92
CA GLU A 236 -8.30 20.59 -12.50
C GLU A 236 -8.04 19.33 -11.66
N LYS A 237 -8.80 18.26 -11.86
CA LYS A 237 -8.60 16.98 -11.16
C LYS A 237 -7.30 16.30 -11.59
N LEU A 238 -6.98 16.34 -12.87
CA LEU A 238 -5.72 15.81 -13.40
C LEU A 238 -4.50 16.44 -12.73
N SER A 239 -4.58 17.74 -12.40
CA SER A 239 -3.51 18.46 -11.71
C SER A 239 -3.21 17.95 -10.29
N MET A 240 -4.09 17.13 -9.72
CA MET A 240 -3.88 16.52 -8.41
C MET A 240 -3.03 15.24 -8.49
N LEU A 241 -2.85 14.65 -9.67
CA LEU A 241 -2.13 13.39 -9.85
C LEU A 241 -0.61 13.57 -9.93
N PRO A 242 0.19 12.73 -9.24
CA PRO A 242 1.65 12.71 -9.34
C PRO A 242 2.16 12.60 -10.77
N ASN A 243 1.60 11.68 -11.56
CA ASN A 243 2.01 11.40 -12.93
C ASN A 243 1.90 12.64 -13.83
N PHE A 244 0.89 13.49 -13.58
CA PHE A 244 0.71 14.73 -14.32
C PHE A 244 1.83 15.75 -14.02
N TRP A 245 2.30 15.83 -12.77
CA TRP A 245 3.46 16.65 -12.40
C TRP A 245 4.76 16.13 -13.00
N GLU A 246 4.95 14.81 -13.02
CA GLU A 246 6.12 14.19 -13.65
C GLU A 246 6.14 14.39 -15.17
N GLU A 247 5.01 14.23 -15.84
CA GLU A 247 4.84 14.56 -17.26
C GLU A 247 5.14 16.04 -17.51
N ARG A 248 4.58 16.94 -16.69
CA ARG A 248 4.78 18.39 -16.82
C ARG A 248 6.23 18.80 -16.56
N GLY A 249 6.91 18.17 -15.60
CA GLY A 249 8.33 18.35 -15.31
C GLY A 249 9.20 17.93 -16.50
N LYS A 250 9.02 16.69 -17.00
CA LYS A 250 9.73 16.18 -18.20
C LYS A 250 9.46 17.05 -19.42
N MET A 251 8.23 17.53 -19.60
CA MET A 251 7.87 18.43 -20.69
C MET A 251 8.48 19.83 -20.55
N ASN A 252 8.55 20.38 -19.34
CA ASN A 252 9.23 21.65 -19.07
C ASN A 252 10.73 21.55 -19.32
N GLU A 253 11.37 20.47 -18.89
CA GLU A 253 12.79 20.21 -19.14
C GLU A 253 13.07 20.07 -20.65
N LYS A 254 12.27 19.29 -21.38
CA LYS A 254 12.37 19.20 -22.85
C LYS A 254 12.20 20.57 -23.53
N ARG A 255 11.30 21.41 -23.03
CA ARG A 255 11.08 22.78 -23.54
C ARG A 255 12.25 23.70 -23.24
N GLU A 256 12.84 23.61 -22.05
CA GLU A 256 14.01 24.38 -21.66
C GLU A 256 15.23 24.00 -22.50
N ILE A 257 15.48 22.70 -22.68
CA ILE A 257 16.51 22.18 -23.59
C ILE A 257 16.25 22.68 -25.03
N ALA A 258 15.01 22.61 -25.51
CA ALA A 258 14.67 23.13 -26.84
C ALA A 258 14.92 24.64 -26.97
N ARG A 259 14.63 25.45 -25.95
CA ARG A 259 14.88 26.90 -25.94
C ARG A 259 16.36 27.23 -25.93
N GLU A 260 17.16 26.55 -25.11
CA GLU A 260 18.61 26.72 -25.10
C GLU A 260 19.21 26.31 -26.45
N MET A 261 18.77 25.18 -27.01
CA MET A 261 19.18 24.79 -28.35
C MET A 261 18.79 25.84 -29.39
N LEU A 262 17.57 26.40 -29.36
CA LEU A 262 17.15 27.44 -30.32
C LEU A 262 18.05 28.68 -30.31
N LYS A 263 18.64 29.05 -29.16
CA LYS A 263 19.60 30.17 -29.04
C LYS A 263 20.93 29.87 -29.71
N GLU A 264 21.37 28.62 -29.72
CA GLU A 264 22.61 28.15 -30.34
C GLU A 264 22.50 27.97 -31.88
N GLY A 265 21.29 28.11 -32.46
CA GLY A 265 21.06 28.12 -33.91
C GLY A 265 20.97 26.80 -34.70
N PRO A 266 20.81 25.58 -34.13
CA PRO A 266 20.53 24.37 -34.89
C PRO A 266 19.12 24.40 -35.51
N SER A 267 18.87 23.53 -36.50
CA SER A 267 17.58 23.47 -37.18
C SER A 267 16.47 22.90 -36.29
N VAL A 268 15.22 23.35 -36.53
CA VAL A 268 14.02 22.83 -35.86
C VAL A 268 13.92 21.31 -35.95
N GLU A 269 14.36 20.74 -37.07
CA GLU A 269 14.35 19.30 -37.33
C GLU A 269 15.33 18.54 -36.45
N PHE A 270 16.50 19.13 -36.20
CA PHE A 270 17.48 18.59 -35.28
C PHE A 270 16.98 18.65 -33.83
N ILE A 271 16.39 19.79 -33.44
CA ILE A 271 15.83 19.98 -32.09
C ILE A 271 14.67 19.01 -31.85
N ALA A 272 13.77 18.83 -32.83
CA ALA A 272 12.67 17.87 -32.76
C ALA A 272 13.17 16.43 -32.59
N LYS A 273 14.25 16.06 -33.29
CA LYS A 273 14.86 14.73 -33.15
C LYS A 273 15.48 14.49 -31.77
N VAL A 274 16.13 15.50 -31.19
CA VAL A 274 16.82 15.38 -29.89
C VAL A 274 15.82 15.42 -28.72
N THR A 275 14.87 16.34 -28.75
CA THR A 275 13.91 16.55 -27.66
C THR A 275 12.64 15.71 -27.79
N ARG A 276 12.42 15.09 -28.96
CA ARG A 276 11.19 14.39 -29.35
C ARG A 276 9.93 15.28 -29.26
N LEU A 277 10.09 16.59 -29.39
CA LEU A 277 8.97 17.55 -29.44
C LEU A 277 8.47 17.73 -30.88
N ASP A 278 7.18 18.02 -31.02
CA ASP A 278 6.58 18.36 -32.31
C ASP A 278 7.24 19.61 -32.91
N LYS A 279 7.50 19.56 -34.23
CA LYS A 279 8.13 20.69 -34.96
C LYS A 279 7.34 21.99 -34.78
N GLU A 280 6.01 21.91 -34.79
CA GLU A 280 5.12 23.07 -34.62
C GLU A 280 5.28 23.73 -33.24
N LYS A 281 5.47 22.93 -32.18
CA LYS A 281 5.73 23.45 -30.82
C LYS A 281 7.06 24.18 -30.76
N ILE A 282 8.10 23.64 -31.41
CA ILE A 282 9.43 24.27 -31.47
C ILE A 282 9.40 25.56 -32.31
N GLU A 283 8.68 25.57 -33.42
CA GLU A 283 8.49 26.77 -34.26
C GLU A 283 7.78 27.90 -33.52
N ASN A 284 6.78 27.57 -32.70
CA ASN A 284 6.12 28.56 -31.85
C ASN A 284 7.06 29.09 -30.76
N MET A 285 7.87 28.24 -30.12
CA MET A 285 8.90 28.69 -29.17
C MET A 285 9.94 29.60 -29.83
N LYS A 286 10.32 29.33 -31.09
CA LYS A 286 11.25 30.17 -31.85
C LYS A 286 10.71 31.58 -32.13
N LYS A 287 9.39 31.77 -32.16
CA LYS A 287 8.76 33.09 -32.34
C LYS A 287 8.71 33.91 -31.04
N GLU A 288 8.88 33.26 -29.89
CA GLU A 288 8.83 33.86 -28.55
C GLU A 288 10.21 34.22 -27.98
N ILE A 289 11.29 33.80 -28.65
CA ILE A 289 12.70 34.09 -28.30
C ILE A 289 13.20 35.23 -29.20
#